data_AF-A0A7Y3EWV4-F1
#
_entry.id   AF-A0A7Y3EWV4-F1
#
_cell.length_a   1.000
_cell.length_b   1.000
_cell.length_c   1.000
_cell.angle_alpha   90.00
_cell.angle_beta   90.00
_cell.angle_gamma   90.00
#
_symmetry.space_group_name_H-M   'P 1'
#
loop_
_entity.id
_entity.type
_entity.pdbx_description
1 polymer ?
#
loop_
_entity_poly.entity_id
_entity_poly.type
_entity_poly.pdbx_seq_one_letter_code
_entity_poly.pdbx_strand_id
1 'polypeptide(L)'
;MKVKEEVTNIVNKLKTERDELKLKMHLATKDAKVEFEAAEKKWQQLKAQASDINSNVVETSNELLSDARIIGEELKETYKRITKRLKK
;
A
#
# COMPACT_ATOMS: atom_id res chain seq x y z
N MET A 1 -19.03 -3.07 -11.06
CA MET A 1 -17.56 -3.16 -11.32
C MET A 1 -16.73 -1.98 -10.75
N LYS A 2 -17.33 -0.89 -10.22
CA LYS A 2 -16.58 0.27 -9.68
C LYS A 2 -15.58 -0.03 -8.55
N VAL A 3 -15.92 -0.95 -7.63
CA VAL A 3 -15.09 -1.16 -6.43
C VAL A 3 -13.75 -1.85 -6.75
N LYS A 4 -13.73 -2.76 -7.75
CA LYS A 4 -12.48 -3.40 -8.19
C LYS A 4 -11.51 -2.39 -8.82
N GLU A 5 -12.03 -1.45 -9.59
CA GLU A 5 -11.23 -0.35 -10.16
C GLU A 5 -10.72 0.60 -9.08
N GLU A 6 -11.52 0.90 -8.05
CA GLU A 6 -11.08 1.72 -6.92
C GLU A 6 -9.91 1.08 -6.17
N VAL A 7 -10.00 -0.22 -5.83
CA VAL A 7 -8.90 -0.95 -5.16
C VAL A 7 -7.65 -0.95 -6.05
N THR A 8 -7.81 -1.23 -7.34
CA THR A 8 -6.70 -1.22 -8.30
C THR A 8 -6.03 0.16 -8.38
N ASN A 9 -6.82 1.24 -8.37
CA ASN A 9 -6.30 2.61 -8.37
C ASN A 9 -5.55 2.94 -7.07
N ILE A 10 -6.05 2.51 -5.91
CA ILE A 10 -5.37 2.69 -4.62
C ILE A 10 -4.02 1.98 -4.64
N VAL A 11 -4.00 0.70 -5.06
CA VAL A 11 -2.78 -0.09 -5.19
C VAL A 11 -1.80 0.58 -6.14
N ASN A 12 -2.24 1.02 -7.31
CA ASN A 12 -1.35 1.71 -8.26
C ASN A 12 -0.75 2.99 -7.69
N LYS A 13 -1.54 3.82 -6.99
CA LYS A 13 -1.02 5.04 -6.34
C LYS A 13 0.01 4.71 -5.26
N LEU A 14 -0.32 3.76 -4.39
CA LEU A 14 0.58 3.30 -3.33
C LEU A 14 1.87 2.70 -3.88
N LYS A 15 1.82 2.00 -5.02
CA LYS A 15 3.00 1.49 -5.71
C LYS A 15 3.94 2.63 -6.11
N THR A 16 3.41 3.68 -6.73
CA THR A 16 4.20 4.87 -7.10
C THR A 16 4.81 5.53 -5.87
N GLU A 17 4.02 5.76 -4.81
CA GLU A 17 4.52 6.35 -3.56
C GLU A 17 5.60 5.47 -2.91
N ARG A 18 5.43 4.15 -2.91
CA ARG A 18 6.42 3.17 -2.43
C ARG A 18 7.70 3.23 -3.24
N ASP A 19 7.62 3.26 -4.56
CA ASP A 19 8.79 3.27 -5.44
C ASP A 19 9.60 4.57 -5.21
N GLU A 20 8.94 5.72 -5.04
CA GLU A 20 9.58 6.97 -4.64
C GLU A 20 10.24 6.89 -3.25
N LEU A 21 9.54 6.31 -2.28
CA LEU A 21 10.08 6.12 -0.92
C LEU A 21 11.29 5.21 -0.92
N LYS A 22 11.21 4.10 -1.64
CA LYS A 22 12.31 3.15 -1.81
C LYS A 22 13.53 3.82 -2.43
N LEU A 23 13.30 4.67 -3.44
CA LEU A 23 14.35 5.50 -4.02
C LEU A 23 14.95 6.45 -2.99
N LYS A 24 14.18 7.07 -2.09
CA LYS A 24 14.73 7.96 -1.04
C LYS A 24 15.23 7.22 0.19
N MET A 25 14.94 5.92 0.32
CA MET A 25 15.23 5.12 1.50
C MET A 25 16.73 4.96 1.76
N HIS A 26 17.58 5.10 0.74
CA HIS A 26 19.03 5.10 0.94
C HIS A 26 19.50 6.29 1.79
N LEU A 27 18.79 7.43 1.72
CA LEU A 27 19.03 8.63 2.54
C LEU A 27 18.32 8.58 3.90
N ALA A 28 17.46 7.59 4.11
CA ALA A 28 16.67 7.46 5.33
C ALA A 28 17.49 7.00 6.53
N THR A 29 17.13 7.51 7.70
CA THR A 29 17.63 7.03 9.00
C THR A 29 17.17 5.59 9.26
N LYS A 30 17.84 4.89 10.20
CA LYS A 30 17.45 3.54 10.61
C LYS A 30 15.97 3.44 11.01
N ASP A 31 15.45 4.44 11.72
CA ASP A 31 14.05 4.43 12.17
C ASP A 31 13.05 4.50 11.01
N ALA A 32 13.33 5.35 10.02
CA ALA A 32 12.52 5.45 8.81
C ALA A 32 12.58 4.17 7.96
N LYS A 33 13.74 3.49 7.93
CA LYS A 33 13.90 2.18 7.27
C LYS A 33 13.07 1.09 7.96
N VAL A 34 13.12 1.00 9.29
CA VAL A 34 12.32 0.03 10.05
C VAL A 34 10.82 0.26 9.83
N GLU A 35 10.41 1.52 9.85
CA GLU A 35 9.01 1.90 9.60
C GLU A 35 8.57 1.56 8.16
N PHE A 36 9.45 1.80 7.18
CA PHE A 36 9.21 1.42 5.80
C PHE A 36 9.14 -0.09 5.60
N GLU A 37 10.01 -0.87 6.24
CA GLU A 37 9.96 -2.33 6.20
C GLU A 37 8.66 -2.88 6.81
N ALA A 38 8.16 -2.27 7.88
CA ALA A 38 6.85 -2.61 8.44
C ALA A 38 5.72 -2.29 7.46
N ALA A 39 5.79 -1.15 6.77
CA ALA A 39 4.86 -0.80 5.71
C ALA A 39 4.93 -1.78 4.53
N GLU A 40 6.13 -2.20 4.12
CA GLU A 40 6.36 -3.14 3.02
C GLU A 40 5.65 -4.49 3.29
N LYS A 41 5.59 -4.94 4.54
CA LYS A 41 4.82 -6.15 4.92
C LYS A 41 3.32 -5.99 4.66
N LYS A 42 2.74 -4.85 5.07
CA LYS A 42 1.33 -4.53 4.78
C LYS A 42 1.07 -4.40 3.28
N TRP A 43 2.03 -3.85 2.54
CA TRP A 43 1.96 -3.74 1.08
C TRP A 43 1.86 -5.11 0.40
N GLN A 44 2.61 -6.12 0.87
CA GLN A 44 2.49 -7.49 0.34
C GLN A 44 1.11 -8.09 0.61
N GLN A 45 0.55 -7.86 1.81
CA GLN A 45 -0.81 -8.31 2.15
C GLN A 45 -1.85 -7.66 1.24
N LEU A 46 -1.77 -6.33 1.07
CA LEU A 46 -2.66 -5.59 0.17
C LEU A 46 -2.55 -6.09 -1.28
N LYS A 47 -1.33 -6.36 -1.75
CA LYS A 47 -1.10 -6.87 -3.11
C LYS A 47 -1.71 -8.25 -3.30
N ALA A 48 -1.60 -9.13 -2.31
CA ALA A 48 -2.23 -10.45 -2.34
C ALA A 48 -3.76 -10.31 -2.42
N GLN A 49 -4.36 -9.52 -1.51
CA GLN A 49 -5.80 -9.26 -1.51
C GLN A 49 -6.28 -8.62 -2.82
N ALA A 50 -5.54 -7.64 -3.35
CA ALA A 50 -5.87 -7.01 -4.63
C ALA A 50 -5.77 -8.01 -5.81
N SER A 51 -4.82 -8.95 -5.76
CA SER A 51 -4.70 -10.03 -6.73
C SER A 51 -5.88 -11.00 -6.66
N ASP A 52 -6.36 -11.30 -5.45
CA ASP A 52 -7.54 -12.15 -5.23
C ASP A 52 -8.83 -11.45 -5.68
N ILE A 53 -8.96 -10.15 -5.41
CA ILE A 53 -10.06 -9.29 -5.90
C ILE A 53 -10.06 -9.22 -7.43
N ASN A 54 -8.88 -9.11 -8.05
CA ASN A 54 -8.74 -9.01 -9.50
C ASN A 54 -8.88 -10.38 -10.20
N SER A 55 -8.55 -11.47 -9.50
CA SER A 55 -8.89 -12.81 -9.96
C SER A 55 -10.41 -12.91 -10.06
N ASN A 56 -10.90 -13.43 -11.18
CA ASN A 56 -12.34 -13.62 -11.44
C ASN A 56 -12.95 -14.75 -10.58
N VAL A 57 -12.40 -15.01 -9.39
CA VAL A 57 -13.02 -15.88 -8.40
C VAL A 57 -14.36 -15.22 -8.06
N VAL A 58 -15.43 -15.96 -8.34
CA VAL A 58 -16.83 -15.51 -8.44
C VAL A 58 -17.36 -14.89 -7.13
N GLU A 59 -16.60 -14.99 -6.05
CA GLU A 59 -16.99 -14.59 -4.70
C GLU A 59 -15.92 -13.67 -4.08
N THR A 60 -15.69 -12.50 -4.68
CA THR A 60 -14.97 -11.44 -3.97
C THR A 60 -15.88 -10.88 -2.88
N SER A 61 -15.70 -11.32 -1.64
CA SER A 61 -16.45 -10.80 -0.49
C SER A 61 -16.24 -9.30 -0.31
N ASN A 62 -17.30 -8.57 0.05
CA ASN A 62 -17.22 -7.15 0.40
C ASN A 62 -16.21 -6.90 1.53
N GLU A 63 -15.98 -7.89 2.40
CA GLU A 63 -14.95 -7.87 3.44
C GLU A 63 -13.54 -7.76 2.87
N LEU A 64 -13.17 -8.56 1.86
CA LEU A 64 -11.86 -8.46 1.21
C LEU A 64 -11.64 -7.10 0.54
N LEU A 65 -12.70 -6.55 -0.07
CA LEU A 65 -12.66 -5.20 -0.65
C LEU A 65 -12.49 -4.13 0.43
N SER A 66 -13.18 -4.27 1.55
CA SER A 66 -13.07 -3.37 2.71
C SER A 66 -11.68 -3.41 3.31
N ASP A 67 -11.15 -4.61 3.56
CA ASP A 67 -9.82 -4.81 4.14
C ASP A 67 -8.72 -4.23 3.25
N ALA A 68 -8.78 -4.48 1.95
CA ALA A 68 -7.85 -3.91 0.99
C ALA A 68 -7.90 -2.36 1.01
N ARG A 69 -9.10 -1.79 1.17
CA ARG A 69 -9.26 -0.33 1.26
C ARG A 69 -8.63 0.22 2.54
N ILE A 70 -8.90 -0.41 3.69
CA ILE A 70 -8.37 -0.02 5.01
C ILE A 70 -6.84 -0.11 5.01
N ILE A 71 -6.28 -1.25 4.61
CA ILE A 71 -4.82 -1.45 4.54
C ILE A 71 -4.19 -0.45 3.58
N GLY A 72 -4.85 -0.17 2.44
CA GLY A 72 -4.41 0.82 1.48
C GLY A 72 -4.35 2.24 2.06
N GLU A 73 -5.35 2.66 2.82
CA GLU A 73 -5.35 3.95 3.50
C GLU A 73 -4.27 4.04 4.57
N GLU A 74 -4.10 3.01 5.40
CA GLU A 74 -3.04 2.96 6.41
C GLU A 74 -1.63 3.03 5.80
N LEU A 75 -1.42 2.32 4.69
CA LEU A 75 -0.17 2.36 3.92
C LEU A 75 0.12 3.76 3.42
N LYS A 76 -0.88 4.42 2.85
CA LYS A 76 -0.75 5.79 2.33
C LYS A 76 -0.35 6.76 3.42
N GLU A 77 -1.00 6.69 4.58
CA GLU A 77 -0.64 7.54 5.71
C GLU A 77 0.78 7.28 6.21
N THR A 78 1.15 6.00 6.29
CA THR A 78 2.51 5.59 6.68
C THR A 78 3.55 6.12 5.71
N TYR A 79 3.32 5.97 4.40
CA TYR A 79 4.19 6.50 3.35
C TYR A 79 4.30 8.01 3.39
N LYS A 80 3.19 8.72 3.58
CA LYS A 80 3.18 10.18 3.74
C LYS A 80 3.98 10.61 4.98
N ARG A 81 3.87 9.88 6.09
CA ARG A 81 4.63 10.15 7.33
C ARG A 81 6.13 9.93 7.13
N ILE A 82 6.53 8.83 6.51
CA ILE A 82 7.93 8.54 6.17
C ILE A 82 8.47 9.63 5.22
N THR A 83 7.74 9.95 4.15
CA THR A 83 8.16 10.99 3.19
C THR A 83 8.34 12.34 3.86
N LYS A 84 7.46 12.70 4.80
CA LYS A 84 7.57 13.96 5.56
C LYS A 84 8.79 13.97 6.48
N ARG A 85 9.19 12.81 7.02
CA ARG A 85 10.43 12.66 7.80
C ARG A 85 11.68 12.75 6.91
N LEU A 86 11.60 12.33 5.64
CA LEU A 86 12.71 12.37 4.68
C LEU A 86 12.91 13.73 4.00
N LYS A 87 11.87 14.57 3.94
CA LYS A 87 11.94 15.93 3.36
C LYS A 87 12.46 17.00 4.32
N LYS A 88 12.75 16.66 5.57
CA LYS A 88 13.21 17.58 6.61
C LYS A 88 14.71 17.45 6.80
#